data_AF-A0A3N5TVN8-F1
#
_entry.id   AF-A0A3N5TVN8-F1
#
_cell.length_a   1.000
_cell.length_b   1.000
_cell.length_c   1.000
_cell.angle_alpha   90.00
_cell.angle_beta   90.00
_cell.angle_gamma   90.00
#
_symmetry.space_group_name_H-M   'P 1'
#
loop_
_entity.id
_entity.type
_entity.pdbx_description
1 polymer ?
#
loop_
_entity_poly.entity_id
_entity_poly.type
_entity_poly.pdbx_seq_one_letter_code
_entity_poly.pdbx_strand_id
1 'polypeptide(L)'
;MPDVAFISKARQPEPSHEAHNPNAPDLAVEVLSPSDDPGDLRIKVTNYLAAGTVVWVVDPDKKVVEIHAPGKRADRLGMKETISGGDVLPGFALAVKEVFPG
;
A
#
# COMPACT_ATOMS: atom_id res chain seq x y z
N MET A 1 -9.70 5.83 3.51
CA MET A 1 -9.08 5.01 4.57
C MET A 1 -8.65 3.73 3.90
N PRO A 2 -7.40 3.30 4.08
CA PRO A 2 -6.91 2.08 3.45
C PRO A 2 -7.29 0.85 4.27
N ASP A 3 -7.18 -0.33 3.66
CA ASP A 3 -7.42 -1.59 4.36
C ASP A 3 -6.33 -1.88 5.40
N VAL A 4 -5.09 -1.53 5.06
CA VAL A 4 -3.96 -1.55 6.00
C VAL A 4 -3.14 -0.28 5.85
N ALA A 5 -2.69 0.28 6.98
CA ALA A 5 -1.77 1.42 7.00
C ALA A 5 -0.61 1.15 7.95
N PHE A 6 0.55 1.69 7.61
CA PHE A 6 1.70 1.78 8.49
C PHE A 6 2.14 3.23 8.63
N ILE A 7 2.34 3.66 9.88
CA ILE A 7 2.93 4.96 10.22
C ILE A 7 4.14 4.68 11.10
N SER A 8 5.29 5.19 10.69
CA SER A 8 6.55 5.06 11.42
C SER A 8 6.52 5.89 12.70
N LYS A 9 7.27 5.44 13.72
CA LYS A 9 7.48 6.22 14.95
C LYS A 9 8.12 7.59 14.70
N ALA A 10 8.85 7.75 13.61
CA ALA A 10 9.45 9.03 13.24
C ALA A 10 8.37 10.06 12.84
N ARG A 11 7.31 9.65 12.13
CA ARG A 11 6.17 10.52 11.83
C ARG A 11 5.19 10.63 12.99
N GLN A 12 5.03 9.55 13.75
CA GLN A 12 4.06 9.49 14.84
C GLN A 12 4.61 8.66 16.01
N PRO A 13 5.22 9.30 17.01
CA PRO A 13 5.85 8.62 18.14
C PRO A 13 4.86 7.83 19.02
N GLU A 14 3.64 8.35 19.18
CA GLU A 14 2.58 7.79 19.99
C GLU A 14 1.32 7.49 19.15
N PRO A 15 0.55 6.43 19.46
CA PRO A 15 -0.71 6.15 18.76
C PRO A 15 -1.67 7.34 18.77
N SER A 16 -2.42 7.52 17.70
CA SER A 16 -3.47 8.55 17.67
C SER A 16 -4.65 8.09 18.50
N HIS A 17 -5.21 9.00 19.27
CA HIS A 17 -6.46 8.78 20.03
C HIS A 17 -7.67 9.41 19.34
N GLU A 18 -7.48 10.00 18.15
CA GLU A 18 -8.56 10.55 17.35
C GLU A 18 -9.24 9.44 16.52
N ALA A 19 -10.54 9.61 16.26
CA ALA A 19 -11.29 8.68 15.41
C ALA A 19 -10.75 8.61 13.98
N HIS A 20 -10.11 9.69 13.50
CA HIS A 20 -9.42 9.75 12.23
C HIS A 20 -8.01 10.25 12.47
N ASN A 21 -7.00 9.48 12.05
CA ASN A 21 -5.63 9.93 12.17
C ASN A 21 -5.34 11.03 11.13
N PRO A 22 -4.96 12.25 11.54
CA PRO A 22 -4.68 13.35 10.60
C PRO A 22 -3.40 13.13 9.79
N ASN A 23 -2.50 12.24 10.24
CA ASN A 23 -1.26 11.96 9.54
C ASN A 23 -1.49 10.95 8.41
N ALA A 24 -1.05 11.32 7.21
CA ALA A 24 -0.97 10.37 6.11
C ALA A 24 0.06 9.27 6.44
N PRO A 25 -0.24 8.00 6.10
CA PRO A 25 0.65 6.91 6.44
C PRO A 25 1.92 6.92 5.60
N ASP A 26 2.97 6.26 6.09
CA ASP A 26 4.15 5.97 5.29
C ASP A 26 3.82 4.98 4.16
N LEU A 27 3.02 3.96 4.47
CA LEU A 27 2.51 2.94 3.55
C LEU A 27 0.99 2.77 3.73
N ALA A 28 0.26 2.76 2.62
CA ALA A 28 -1.12 2.31 2.53
C ALA A 28 -1.19 1.03 1.68
N VAL A 29 -2.03 0.08 2.08
CA VAL A 29 -2.34 -1.11 1.30
C VAL A 29 -3.84 -1.13 1.03
N GLU A 30 -4.20 -1.30 -0.24
CA GLU A 30 -5.58 -1.48 -0.70
C GLU A 30 -5.69 -2.87 -1.33
N VAL A 31 -6.72 -3.62 -0.96
CA VAL A 31 -7.04 -4.94 -1.49
C VAL A 31 -8.27 -4.81 -2.36
N LEU A 32 -8.11 -5.02 -3.67
CA LEU A 32 -9.22 -4.93 -4.60
C LEU A 32 -10.30 -5.95 -4.30
N SER A 33 -11.54 -5.47 -4.28
CA SER A 33 -12.77 -6.26 -4.24
C SER A 33 -13.46 -6.24 -5.61
N PRO A 34 -14.23 -7.30 -5.97
CA PRO A 34 -14.98 -7.32 -7.24
C PRO A 34 -16.00 -6.18 -7.41
N SER A 35 -16.41 -5.54 -6.31
CA SER A 35 -17.35 -4.43 -6.29
C SER A 35 -16.69 -3.05 -6.36
N ASP A 36 -15.36 -2.98 -6.31
CA ASP A 36 -14.66 -1.70 -6.28
C ASP A 36 -14.76 -0.97 -7.62
N ASP A 37 -15.04 0.34 -7.56
CA ASP A 37 -14.96 1.20 -8.72
C ASP A 37 -13.48 1.52 -9.04
N PRO A 38 -13.00 1.26 -10.26
CA PRO A 38 -11.60 1.53 -10.64
C PRO A 38 -11.24 3.02 -10.59
N GLY A 39 -12.21 3.92 -10.77
CA GLY A 39 -12.03 5.37 -10.66
C GLY A 39 -11.75 5.79 -9.22
N ASP A 40 -12.52 5.27 -8.28
CA ASP A 40 -12.34 5.54 -6.85
C ASP A 40 -10.97 5.06 -6.35
N LEU A 41 -10.52 3.87 -6.77
CA LEU A 41 -9.17 3.39 -6.44
C LEU A 41 -8.10 4.34 -6.99
N ARG A 42 -8.23 4.79 -8.24
CA ARG A 42 -7.25 5.73 -8.84
C ARG A 42 -7.21 7.05 -8.08
N ILE A 43 -8.35 7.56 -7.64
CA ILE A 43 -8.43 8.78 -6.82
C ILE A 43 -7.72 8.55 -5.48
N LYS A 44 -7.98 7.44 -4.80
CA LYS A 44 -7.30 7.08 -3.54
C LYS A 44 -5.78 7.03 -3.73
N VAL A 45 -5.30 6.25 -4.71
CA VAL A 45 -3.86 6.12 -5.01
C VAL A 45 -3.23 7.48 -5.29
N THR A 46 -3.89 8.31 -6.10
CA THR A 46 -3.41 9.67 -6.42
C THR A 46 -3.28 10.54 -5.16
N ASN A 47 -4.30 10.52 -4.29
CA ASN A 47 -4.30 11.29 -3.06
C ASN A 47 -3.21 10.83 -2.08
N TYR A 48 -2.99 9.51 -1.95
CA TYR A 48 -1.90 8.98 -1.12
C TYR A 48 -0.54 9.39 -1.67
N LEU A 49 -0.31 9.25 -2.97
CA LEU A 49 0.96 9.64 -3.58
C LEU A 49 1.24 11.14 -3.42
N ALA A 50 0.21 11.99 -3.54
CA ALA A 50 0.31 13.43 -3.31
C ALA A 50 0.68 13.77 -1.84
N ALA A 51 0.28 12.92 -0.89
CA ALA A 51 0.66 13.03 0.52
C ALA A 51 2.03 12.41 0.85
N GLY A 52 2.77 11.90 -0.14
CA GLY A 52 4.06 11.24 0.06
C GLY A 52 3.97 9.81 0.61
N THR A 53 2.80 9.19 0.53
CA THR A 53 2.54 7.80 0.94
C THR A 53 2.91 6.84 -0.19
N VAL A 54 3.57 5.73 0.14
CA VAL A 54 3.71 4.57 -0.78
C VAL A 54 2.42 3.77 -0.73
N VAL A 55 1.92 3.30 -1.88
CA VAL A 55 0.70 2.50 -1.97
C VAL A 55 0.99 1.13 -2.56
N TRP A 56 0.56 0.07 -1.88
CA TRP A 56 0.50 -1.27 -2.44
C TRP A 56 -0.96 -1.58 -2.79
N VAL A 57 -1.21 -1.91 -4.05
CA VAL A 57 -2.53 -2.36 -4.52
C VAL A 57 -2.44 -3.85 -4.78
N VAL A 58 -3.18 -4.62 -3.98
CA VAL A 58 -3.29 -6.08 -4.14
C VAL A 58 -4.49 -6.37 -5.04
N ASP A 59 -4.27 -7.10 -6.12
CA ASP A 59 -5.34 -7.58 -7.03
C ASP A 59 -5.46 -9.11 -6.86
N PRO A 60 -6.43 -9.61 -6.05
CA PRO A 60 -6.61 -11.04 -5.81
C PRO A 60 -6.98 -11.84 -7.06
N ASP A 61 -7.75 -11.25 -7.97
CA ASP A 61 -8.21 -11.93 -9.20
C ASP A 61 -7.04 -12.18 -10.15
N LYS A 62 -6.16 -11.19 -10.30
CA LYS A 62 -4.96 -11.31 -11.14
C LYS A 62 -3.76 -11.88 -10.40
N LYS A 63 -3.84 -12.08 -9.09
CA LYS A 63 -2.76 -12.51 -8.20
C LYS A 63 -1.48 -11.68 -8.39
N VAL A 64 -1.63 -10.37 -8.35
CA VAL A 64 -0.51 -9.42 -8.46
C VAL A 64 -0.56 -8.36 -7.38
N VAL A 65 0.60 -7.74 -7.14
CA VAL A 65 0.71 -6.56 -6.30
C VAL A 65 1.35 -5.44 -7.11
N GLU A 66 0.70 -4.28 -7.16
CA GLU A 66 1.25 -3.07 -7.74
C GLU A 66 1.84 -2.17 -6.64
N ILE A 67 3.05 -1.68 -6.85
CA ILE A 67 3.74 -0.77 -5.94
C ILE A 67 3.79 0.61 -6.57
N HIS A 68 3.13 1.57 -5.94
CA HIS A 68 3.09 2.96 -6.34
C HIS A 68 3.90 3.79 -5.34
N ALA A 69 4.93 4.48 -5.81
CA ALA A 69 5.75 5.36 -4.97
C ALA A 69 5.77 6.80 -5.53
N PRO A 70 5.79 7.83 -4.68
CA PRO A 70 5.78 9.22 -5.12
C PRO A 70 6.88 9.53 -6.14
N GLY A 71 6.50 10.11 -7.29
CA GLY A 71 7.44 10.48 -8.35
C GLY A 71 8.07 9.31 -9.12
N LYS A 72 7.65 8.07 -8.89
CA LYS A 72 8.15 6.88 -9.57
C LYS A 72 7.07 6.24 -10.43
N ARG A 73 7.50 5.50 -11.47
CA ARG A 73 6.61 4.61 -12.21
C ARG A 73 6.18 3.46 -11.30
N ALA A 74 4.93 3.05 -11.41
CA ALA A 74 4.43 1.90 -10.67
C ALA A 74 5.10 0.60 -11.15
N ASP A 75 5.48 -0.25 -10.19
CA ASP A 75 5.97 -1.60 -10.43
C ASP A 75 4.82 -2.60 -10.26
N ARG A 76 4.79 -3.63 -11.10
CA ARG A 76 3.79 -4.71 -11.02
C ARG A 76 4.49 -6.03 -10.79
N LEU A 77 4.22 -6.66 -9.65
CA LEU A 77 4.84 -7.88 -9.19
C LEU A 77 3.85 -9.05 -9.30
N GLY A 78 4.27 -10.14 -9.92
CA GLY A 78 3.49 -11.38 -10.02
C GLY A 78 3.91 -12.41 -8.97
N MET A 79 3.37 -13.62 -9.11
CA MET A 79 3.56 -14.74 -8.16
C MET A 79 5.01 -15.22 -7.99
N LYS A 80 5.93 -14.85 -8.88
CA LYS A 80 7.34 -15.28 -8.82
C LYS A 80 8.24 -14.22 -8.19
N GLU A 81 7.70 -13.03 -7.99
CA GLU A 81 8.40 -11.85 -7.50
C GLU A 81 8.27 -11.71 -5.98
N THR A 82 9.10 -10.84 -5.43
CA THR A 82 9.14 -10.52 -4.00
C THR A 82 8.87 -9.03 -3.83
N ILE A 83 7.95 -8.70 -2.94
CA ILE A 83 7.68 -7.33 -2.49
C ILE A 83 8.84 -6.90 -1.60
N SER A 84 9.45 -5.76 -1.93
CA SER A 84 10.42 -5.08 -1.06
C SER A 84 9.74 -3.97 -0.28
N GLY A 85 10.03 -3.86 1.01
CA GLY A 85 9.58 -2.75 1.85
C GLY A 85 10.20 -1.39 1.52
N GLY A 86 11.28 -1.38 0.73
CA GLY A 86 12.04 -0.18 0.40
C GLY A 86 12.45 0.62 1.65
N ASP A 87 12.46 1.95 1.51
CA ASP A 87 12.81 2.85 2.62
C ASP A 87 11.71 2.94 3.69
N VAL A 88 10.47 2.59 3.34
CA VAL A 88 9.31 2.67 4.24
C VAL A 88 9.31 1.53 5.26
N LEU A 89 9.70 0.33 4.82
CA LEU A 89 9.87 -0.85 5.68
C LEU A 89 11.26 -1.47 5.44
N PRO A 90 12.34 -0.87 5.97
CA PRO A 90 13.70 -1.35 5.71
C PRO A 90 13.89 -2.82 6.12
N GLY A 91 14.41 -3.63 5.21
CA GLY A 91 14.65 -5.06 5.42
C GLY A 91 13.42 -5.96 5.31
N PHE A 92 12.22 -5.40 5.09
CA PHE A 92 11.03 -6.19 4.82
C PHE A 92 11.08 -6.78 3.40
N ALA A 93 10.80 -8.08 3.30
CA ALA A 93 10.65 -8.79 2.05
C ALA A 93 9.53 -9.83 2.19
N LEU A 94 8.64 -9.92 1.20
CA LEU A 94 7.53 -10.87 1.19
C LEU A 94 7.36 -11.44 -0.22
N ALA A 95 7.43 -12.77 -0.37
CA ALA A 95 7.16 -13.39 -1.65
C ALA A 95 5.68 -13.18 -2.02
N VAL A 96 5.38 -12.72 -3.23
CA VAL A 96 3.99 -12.40 -3.64
C VAL A 96 3.07 -13.61 -3.51
N LYS A 97 3.59 -14.82 -3.75
CA LYS A 97 2.85 -16.07 -3.57
C LYS A 97 2.31 -16.30 -2.16
N GLU A 98 2.91 -15.69 -1.12
CA GLU A 98 2.49 -15.84 0.28
C GLU A 98 1.35 -14.89 0.66
N VAL A 99 1.07 -13.89 -0.19
CA VAL A 99 -0.07 -12.97 -0.03
C VAL A 99 -1.39 -13.67 -0.34
N PHE A 100 -1.37 -14.65 -1.25
CA PHE A 100 -2.56 -15.31 -1.78
C PHE A 100 -2.69 -16.73 -1.26
N PRO A 101 -3.92 -17.24 -1.04
CA PRO A 101 -4.12 -18.66 -0.73
C PRO A 101 -3.63 -19.54 -1.89
N GLY A 102 -3.10 -20.72 -1.51
CA GLY A 102 -2.60 -21.75 -2.42
C GLY A 102 -3.69 -22.45 -3.23
#